data_AF-A0A7N0REE5-F1
#
_entry.id   AF-A0A7N0REE5-F1
#
_cell.length_a   1.000
_cell.length_b   1.000
_cell.length_c   1.000
_cell.angle_alpha   90.00
_cell.angle_beta   90.00
_cell.angle_gamma   90.00
#
_symmetry.space_group_name_H-M   'P 1'
#
loop_
_entity.id
_entity.type
_entity.pdbx_description
1 polymer ?
#
loop_
_entity_poly.entity_id
_entity_poly.type
_entity_poly.pdbx_seq_one_letter_code
_entity_poly.pdbx_strand_id
1 'polypeptide(L)'
;MAKRSTERKVNTSGKPKHSLDVNRSDGKSNTRTAATVRRLKMYNTRPKRDRKGKVLRHELQSKELPSTRIAPDRRWFGNTRTIKQKELEFFRDELQTRMSSNYNVLLKEKKLPMSLLNDHQKQARVNLLDTEKFEDTFGSKNKRKRPKLLAADYESLVKKAEGSQDAFEQKLGDSPAEVNGEDGFRDLVRHNMFEKGQSKRIWGELYKVIDSSDVVVQVLDARDPQGTRCYHLEKHLREHCKHKHMILLLNKCDLIPAWATKGWLRTLSKEYPTLAFHASINKSFGKGSLLSVLRQFARLKSDKQAISVGFIGYPNVGKSSVINTLRTKTVCKVAPIPGETKVWQYITLTKRIFLIDCPGVVYQNNDTETDIVLKGVVRVSNLQDASEHIGEVLKRVKKEHLQRAYKIQEWEDDNDFLVQLCKMSGKLLKGGEPDLMTAGKMILHDWQRGKIPFFVPPPKQEENSSAEPALAMLNRDAVADSNEAAALKAIASIVSSQQQKTVPVQPDLYNENEMHDADSVPSKPDQ
;
A
#
# COMPACT_ATOMS: atom_id res chain seq x y z
N MET A 1 -7.64 -34.86 -12.52
CA MET A 1 -6.32 -35.54 -12.38
C MET A 1 -5.33 -34.91 -13.36
N ALA A 2 -4.36 -34.13 -12.88
CA ALA A 2 -3.35 -33.52 -13.73
C ALA A 2 -2.36 -34.60 -14.21
N LYS A 3 -2.30 -34.85 -15.52
CA LYS A 3 -1.25 -35.69 -16.14
C LYS A 3 0.10 -35.08 -15.76
N ARG A 4 0.89 -35.82 -14.96
CA ARG A 4 2.31 -35.52 -14.72
C ARG A 4 2.97 -35.39 -16.09
N SER A 5 3.38 -34.19 -16.46
CA SER A 5 4.23 -33.99 -17.62
C SER A 5 5.51 -34.79 -17.40
N THR A 6 5.71 -35.84 -18.19
CA THR A 6 6.93 -36.62 -18.21
C THR A 6 8.05 -35.71 -18.74
N GLU A 7 8.89 -35.20 -17.84
CA GLU A 7 10.07 -34.43 -18.21
C GLU A 7 10.95 -35.23 -19.18
N ARG A 8 11.36 -34.63 -20.30
CA ARG A 8 12.24 -35.26 -21.29
C ARG A 8 13.53 -35.73 -20.60
N LYS A 9 13.79 -37.04 -20.63
CA LYS A 9 15.10 -37.62 -20.27
C LYS A 9 16.14 -37.08 -21.26
N VAL A 10 17.07 -36.27 -20.78
CA VAL A 10 18.25 -35.91 -21.56
C VAL A 10 19.26 -37.05 -21.40
N ASN A 11 19.54 -37.76 -22.49
CA ASN A 11 20.62 -38.75 -22.55
C ASN A 11 21.97 -38.03 -22.53
N THR A 12 22.46 -37.68 -21.35
CA THR A 12 23.89 -37.40 -21.15
C THR A 12 24.58 -38.74 -20.92
N SER A 13 25.16 -39.30 -21.97
CA SER A 13 25.87 -40.58 -21.92
C SER A 13 27.05 -40.52 -20.93
N GLY A 14 27.03 -41.39 -19.92
CA GLY A 14 28.16 -41.56 -19.00
C GLY A 14 27.75 -42.13 -17.64
N LYS A 15 28.53 -43.11 -17.13
CA LYS A 15 28.35 -43.67 -15.78
C LYS A 15 28.56 -42.58 -14.72
N PRO A 16 27.71 -42.50 -13.68
CA PRO A 16 27.81 -41.45 -12.65
C PRO A 16 29.11 -41.60 -11.86
N LYS A 17 29.93 -40.54 -11.78
CA LYS A 17 31.27 -40.56 -11.16
C LYS A 17 31.28 -40.10 -9.69
N HIS A 18 30.24 -39.40 -9.20
CA HIS A 18 30.19 -38.86 -7.83
C HIS A 18 28.75 -38.60 -7.32
N SER A 19 28.60 -38.20 -6.06
CA SER A 19 27.31 -37.98 -5.39
C SER A 19 26.47 -36.80 -5.93
N LEU A 20 27.05 -35.91 -6.73
CA LEU A 20 26.37 -34.79 -7.40
C LEU A 20 26.29 -35.02 -8.93
N ASP A 21 26.31 -36.27 -9.39
CA ASP A 21 26.17 -36.58 -10.81
C ASP A 21 24.71 -36.55 -11.28
N VAL A 22 24.48 -35.96 -12.46
CA VAL A 22 23.14 -35.83 -13.07
C VAL A 22 22.69 -37.16 -13.71
N ASN A 23 23.65 -38.04 -14.01
CA ASN A 23 23.42 -39.31 -14.70
C ASN A 23 23.10 -40.50 -13.78
N ARG A 24 22.94 -40.28 -12.47
CA ARG A 24 22.67 -41.37 -11.53
C ARG A 24 21.18 -41.73 -11.56
N SER A 25 20.87 -43.03 -11.61
CA SER A 25 19.51 -43.54 -11.38
C SER A 25 19.09 -43.24 -9.93
N ASP A 26 17.80 -42.92 -9.71
CA ASP A 26 17.21 -42.59 -8.40
C ASP A 26 17.22 -43.81 -7.45
N GLY A 27 18.41 -44.26 -7.04
CA GLY A 27 18.64 -45.45 -6.22
C GLY A 27 19.28 -45.10 -4.88
N LYS A 28 18.45 -45.15 -3.82
CA LYS A 28 18.67 -45.06 -2.36
C LYS A 28 18.13 -43.78 -1.69
N SER A 29 17.43 -43.96 -0.55
CA SER A 29 16.48 -43.02 0.06
C SER A 29 17.06 -41.72 0.66
N ASN A 30 18.37 -41.47 0.54
CA ASN A 30 19.04 -40.29 1.11
C ASN A 30 19.77 -39.42 0.07
N THR A 31 19.63 -39.67 -1.23
CA THR A 31 20.32 -38.90 -2.27
C THR A 31 19.39 -37.94 -3.03
N ARG A 32 19.93 -36.80 -3.48
CA ARG A 32 19.19 -35.78 -4.24
C ARG A 32 18.84 -36.31 -5.64
N THR A 33 17.64 -35.98 -6.13
CA THR A 33 17.19 -36.33 -7.50
C THR A 33 18.02 -35.62 -8.58
N ALA A 34 18.10 -36.21 -9.77
CA ALA A 34 18.84 -35.64 -10.90
C ALA A 34 18.41 -34.20 -11.27
N ALA A 35 17.11 -33.87 -11.15
CA ALA A 35 16.60 -32.52 -11.35
C ALA A 35 17.12 -31.53 -10.29
N THR A 36 17.15 -31.96 -9.02
CA THR A 36 17.70 -31.17 -7.91
C THR A 36 19.19 -30.91 -8.12
N VAL A 37 19.94 -31.92 -8.56
CA VAL A 37 21.37 -31.81 -8.86
C VAL A 37 21.61 -30.82 -10.01
N ARG A 38 20.84 -30.87 -11.09
CA ARG A 38 20.93 -29.90 -12.21
C ARG A 38 20.69 -28.46 -11.72
N ARG A 39 19.63 -28.25 -10.95
CA ARG A 39 19.31 -26.93 -10.39
C ARG A 39 20.43 -26.40 -9.49
N LEU A 40 21.01 -27.24 -8.64
CA LEU A 40 22.11 -26.82 -7.76
C LEU A 40 23.40 -26.53 -8.53
N LYS A 41 23.68 -27.29 -9.60
CA LYS A 41 24.81 -27.03 -10.50
C LYS A 41 24.72 -25.67 -11.18
N MET A 42 23.52 -25.15 -11.44
CA MET A 42 23.31 -23.81 -12.02
C MET A 42 24.01 -22.70 -11.22
N TYR A 43 24.00 -22.75 -9.88
CA TYR A 43 24.64 -21.72 -9.05
C TYR A 43 26.18 -21.71 -9.16
N ASN A 44 26.76 -22.79 -9.67
CA ASN A 44 28.21 -22.99 -9.76
C ASN A 44 28.73 -22.99 -11.21
N THR A 45 27.90 -22.62 -12.20
CA THR A 45 28.33 -22.59 -13.59
C THR A 45 29.36 -21.47 -13.79
N ARG A 46 30.48 -21.81 -14.41
CA ARG A 46 31.59 -20.90 -14.74
C ARG A 46 32.14 -21.22 -16.12
N PRO A 47 32.76 -20.26 -16.82
CA PRO A 47 33.41 -20.54 -18.10
C PRO A 47 34.54 -21.55 -17.88
N LYS A 48 34.53 -22.64 -18.65
CA LYS A 48 35.63 -23.60 -18.69
C LYS A 48 36.72 -23.09 -19.61
N ARG A 49 37.97 -23.10 -19.15
CA ARG A 49 39.14 -22.62 -19.91
C ARG A 49 40.19 -23.71 -20.03
N ASP A 50 41.00 -23.65 -21.07
CA ASP A 50 42.22 -24.46 -21.18
C ASP A 50 43.36 -23.89 -20.33
N ARG A 51 44.52 -24.55 -20.32
CA ARG A 51 45.73 -24.10 -19.61
C ARG A 51 46.26 -22.75 -20.13
N LYS A 52 45.97 -22.40 -21.39
CA LYS A 52 46.36 -21.13 -22.03
C LYS A 52 45.35 -20.00 -21.77
N GLY A 53 44.27 -20.27 -21.03
CA GLY A 53 43.22 -19.29 -20.70
C GLY A 53 42.11 -19.15 -21.75
N LYS A 54 42.13 -19.92 -22.85
CA LYS A 54 41.10 -19.91 -23.88
C LYS A 54 39.81 -20.55 -23.37
N VAL A 55 38.68 -19.84 -23.50
CA VAL A 55 37.37 -20.35 -23.09
C VAL A 55 36.95 -21.49 -24.01
N LEU A 56 36.79 -22.69 -23.45
CA LEU A 56 36.31 -23.90 -24.13
C LEU A 56 34.79 -23.96 -24.17
N ARG A 57 34.12 -23.59 -23.07
CA ARG A 57 32.65 -23.61 -22.96
C ARG A 57 32.16 -22.59 -21.95
N HIS A 58 31.15 -21.83 -22.34
CA HIS A 58 30.39 -20.95 -21.46
C HIS A 58 28.90 -21.09 -21.81
N GLU A 59 28.08 -21.41 -20.83
CA GLU A 59 26.63 -21.61 -21.06
C GLU A 59 25.94 -20.26 -21.27
N LEU A 60 24.98 -20.19 -22.20
CA LEU A 60 24.19 -18.99 -22.53
C LEU A 60 24.99 -17.78 -23.05
N GLN A 61 26.23 -18.00 -23.49
CA GLN A 61 27.15 -16.97 -24.02
C GLN A 61 27.91 -17.52 -25.24
N SER A 62 27.18 -18.18 -26.14
CA SER A 62 27.73 -18.62 -27.42
C SER A 62 28.04 -17.39 -28.28
N LYS A 63 29.22 -17.37 -28.90
CA LYS A 63 29.61 -16.32 -29.87
C LYS A 63 29.11 -16.61 -31.29
N GLU A 64 28.59 -17.81 -31.52
CA GLU A 64 28.05 -18.22 -32.80
C GLU A 64 26.75 -17.47 -33.09
N LEU A 65 26.67 -16.84 -34.26
CA LEU A 65 25.46 -16.17 -34.72
C LEU A 65 24.47 -17.22 -35.24
N PRO A 66 23.23 -17.27 -34.72
CA PRO A 66 22.23 -18.19 -35.25
C PRO A 66 21.76 -17.74 -36.64
N SER A 67 21.27 -18.68 -37.45
CA SER A 67 20.52 -18.33 -38.66
C SER A 67 19.20 -17.67 -38.25
N THR A 68 18.97 -16.42 -38.68
CA THR A 68 17.81 -15.60 -38.32
C THR A 68 16.71 -15.61 -39.39
N ARG A 69 16.82 -16.47 -40.42
CA ARG A 69 15.82 -16.52 -41.51
C ARG A 69 14.48 -17.05 -40.99
N ILE A 70 13.42 -16.29 -41.22
CA ILE A 70 12.03 -16.70 -40.96
C ILE A 70 11.51 -17.37 -42.23
N ALA A 71 11.02 -18.61 -42.11
CA ALA A 71 10.45 -19.32 -43.23
C ALA A 71 9.11 -18.68 -43.66
N PRO A 72 8.86 -18.51 -44.98
CA PRO A 72 7.55 -18.06 -45.45
C PRO A 72 6.49 -19.12 -45.10
N ASP A 73 5.43 -18.69 -44.41
CA ASP A 73 4.30 -19.54 -44.04
C ASP A 73 3.00 -18.75 -44.26
N ARG A 74 2.01 -19.38 -44.90
CA ARG A 74 0.69 -18.77 -45.13
C ARG A 74 -0.04 -18.50 -43.81
N ARG A 75 0.30 -19.24 -42.75
CA ARG A 75 -0.29 -19.08 -41.41
C ARG A 75 -0.03 -17.73 -40.77
N TRP A 76 1.03 -17.02 -41.17
CA TRP A 76 1.33 -15.68 -40.66
C TRP A 76 0.23 -14.66 -40.99
N PHE A 77 -0.47 -14.86 -42.10
CA PHE A 77 -1.47 -13.92 -42.63
C PHE A 77 -2.90 -14.30 -42.24
N GLY A 78 -3.10 -15.40 -41.51
CA GLY A 78 -4.40 -15.81 -40.99
C GLY A 78 -4.73 -15.16 -39.65
N ASN A 79 -6.01 -14.96 -39.37
CA ASN A 79 -6.47 -14.47 -38.06
C ASN A 79 -6.09 -15.45 -36.95
N THR A 80 -5.21 -15.04 -36.03
CA THR A 80 -4.74 -15.91 -34.94
C THR A 80 -5.71 -16.02 -33.77
N ARG A 81 -6.56 -15.01 -33.55
CA ARG A 81 -7.56 -14.95 -32.48
C ARG A 81 -8.79 -14.22 -32.99
N THR A 82 -9.94 -14.89 -32.96
CA THR A 82 -11.24 -14.31 -33.33
C THR A 82 -12.22 -14.53 -32.18
N ILE A 83 -13.07 -13.55 -31.91
CA ILE A 83 -14.15 -13.62 -30.90
C ILE A 83 -15.47 -13.22 -31.56
N LYS A 84 -16.56 -13.90 -31.22
CA LYS A 84 -17.89 -13.54 -31.73
C LYS A 84 -18.47 -12.39 -30.91
N GLN A 85 -19.30 -11.55 -31.54
CA GLN A 85 -19.90 -10.39 -30.89
C GLN A 85 -20.75 -10.77 -29.66
N LYS A 86 -21.62 -11.78 -29.77
CA LYS A 86 -22.45 -12.26 -28.66
C LYS A 86 -21.64 -12.80 -27.47
N GLU A 87 -20.53 -13.48 -27.76
CA GLU A 87 -19.62 -14.00 -26.73
C GLU A 87 -18.87 -12.86 -26.02
N LEU A 88 -18.58 -11.78 -26.76
CA LEU A 88 -17.94 -10.58 -26.23
C LEU A 88 -18.88 -9.78 -25.32
N GLU A 89 -20.14 -9.62 -25.70
CA GLU A 89 -21.17 -8.98 -24.87
C GLU A 89 -21.39 -9.77 -23.57
N PHE A 90 -21.61 -11.08 -23.68
CA PHE A 90 -21.71 -11.95 -22.51
C PHE A 90 -20.48 -11.86 -21.60
N PHE A 91 -19.27 -11.86 -22.18
CA PHE A 91 -18.04 -11.71 -21.42
C PHE A 91 -17.94 -10.36 -20.69
N ARG A 92 -18.41 -9.26 -21.31
CA ARG A 92 -18.43 -7.93 -20.67
C ARG A 92 -19.37 -7.93 -19.47
N ASP A 93 -20.58 -8.44 -19.62
CA ASP A 93 -21.60 -8.46 -18.57
C ASP A 93 -21.16 -9.32 -17.38
N GLU A 94 -20.65 -10.53 -17.64
CA GLU A 94 -20.14 -11.41 -16.58
C GLU A 94 -18.95 -10.78 -15.84
N LEU A 95 -18.02 -10.18 -16.57
CA LEU A 95 -16.82 -9.63 -15.97
C LEU A 95 -17.13 -8.36 -15.17
N GLN A 96 -18.02 -7.49 -15.64
CA GLN A 96 -18.49 -6.33 -14.89
C GLN A 96 -19.22 -6.76 -13.61
N THR A 97 -20.09 -7.76 -13.70
CA THR A 97 -20.80 -8.31 -12.54
C THR A 97 -19.82 -8.89 -11.52
N ARG A 98 -18.82 -9.66 -11.96
CA ARG A 98 -17.85 -10.29 -11.05
C ARG A 98 -16.79 -9.32 -10.53
N MET A 99 -16.36 -8.32 -11.30
CA MET A 99 -15.41 -7.30 -10.86
C MET A 99 -16.02 -6.25 -9.93
N SER A 100 -17.36 -6.14 -9.87
CA SER A 100 -18.03 -5.23 -8.92
C SER A 100 -17.72 -5.56 -7.46
N SER A 101 -17.43 -6.83 -7.16
CA SER A 101 -17.01 -7.28 -5.84
C SER A 101 -15.49 -7.32 -5.70
N ASN A 102 -14.99 -6.57 -4.70
CA ASN A 102 -13.57 -6.50 -4.38
C ASN A 102 -12.99 -7.79 -3.77
N TYR A 103 -13.85 -8.78 -3.46
CA TYR A 103 -13.44 -10.10 -2.98
C TYR A 103 -13.20 -11.09 -4.12
N ASN A 104 -13.64 -10.78 -5.34
CA ASN A 104 -13.46 -11.65 -6.48
C ASN A 104 -12.06 -11.48 -7.08
N VAL A 105 -11.46 -12.61 -7.46
CA VAL A 105 -10.06 -12.67 -7.89
C VAL A 105 -9.96 -13.30 -9.28
N LEU A 106 -9.31 -12.59 -10.22
CA LEU A 106 -8.94 -13.12 -11.53
C LEU A 106 -7.59 -13.84 -11.47
N LEU A 107 -7.58 -15.13 -11.80
CA LEU A 107 -6.37 -15.97 -11.72
C LEU A 107 -5.57 -15.99 -13.04
N LYS A 108 -6.26 -15.98 -14.19
CA LYS A 108 -5.65 -16.21 -15.53
C LYS A 108 -5.84 -15.04 -16.48
N GLU A 109 -5.57 -13.83 -16.01
CA GLU A 109 -5.72 -12.60 -16.81
C GLU A 109 -4.97 -12.64 -18.15
N LYS A 110 -3.76 -13.23 -18.20
CA LYS A 110 -2.93 -13.27 -19.42
C LYS A 110 -3.59 -14.00 -20.60
N LYS A 111 -4.59 -14.84 -20.35
CA LYS A 111 -5.33 -15.55 -21.40
C LYS A 111 -6.60 -14.81 -21.84
N LEU A 112 -7.07 -13.85 -21.06
CA LEU A 112 -8.32 -13.14 -21.29
C LEU A 112 -8.08 -11.86 -22.12
N PRO A 113 -8.98 -11.50 -23.04
CA PRO A 113 -8.86 -10.31 -23.87
C PRO A 113 -9.29 -9.05 -23.11
N MET A 114 -8.58 -8.69 -22.04
CA MET A 114 -8.92 -7.55 -21.16
C MET A 114 -8.91 -6.19 -21.87
N SER A 115 -8.24 -6.06 -23.02
CA SER A 115 -8.24 -4.83 -23.82
C SER A 115 -9.61 -4.53 -24.44
N LEU A 116 -10.47 -5.54 -24.62
CA LEU A 116 -11.80 -5.38 -25.25
C LEU A 116 -12.86 -4.86 -24.27
N LEU A 117 -12.49 -4.62 -23.01
CA LEU A 117 -13.40 -4.18 -21.96
C LEU A 117 -13.53 -2.64 -21.88
N ASN A 118 -12.49 -1.92 -22.29
CA ASN A 118 -12.45 -0.46 -22.20
C ASN A 118 -12.98 0.13 -23.51
N ASP A 119 -14.31 0.20 -23.68
CA ASP A 119 -14.85 1.12 -24.68
C ASP A 119 -14.59 2.54 -24.15
N HIS A 120 -13.81 3.33 -24.90
CA HIS A 120 -13.63 4.74 -24.60
C HIS A 120 -14.96 5.46 -24.80
N GLN A 121 -15.88 5.39 -23.83
CA GLN A 121 -16.97 6.35 -23.68
C GLN A 121 -16.35 7.67 -23.25
N LYS A 122 -15.69 8.35 -24.18
CA LYS A 122 -15.34 9.75 -24.03
C LYS A 122 -15.91 10.43 -25.25
N GLN A 123 -16.90 11.29 -25.03
CA GLN A 123 -17.12 12.45 -25.88
C GLN A 123 -15.76 13.13 -26.02
N ALA A 124 -15.03 12.80 -27.08
CA ALA A 124 -13.79 13.47 -27.40
C ALA A 124 -14.21 14.92 -27.62
N ARG A 125 -13.78 15.83 -26.72
CA ARG A 125 -13.84 17.25 -27.01
C ARG A 125 -13.25 17.41 -28.40
N VAL A 126 -14.02 17.98 -29.32
CA VAL A 126 -13.59 18.15 -30.71
C VAL A 126 -12.23 18.85 -30.67
N ASN A 127 -11.25 18.27 -31.35
CA ASN A 127 -9.92 18.83 -31.39
C ASN A 127 -9.97 20.16 -32.17
N LEU A 128 -10.00 21.28 -31.45
CA LEU A 128 -10.15 22.62 -32.03
C LEU A 128 -9.05 22.92 -33.06
N LEU A 129 -7.86 22.35 -32.88
CA LEU A 129 -6.69 22.53 -33.74
C LEU A 129 -6.88 21.99 -35.17
N ASP A 130 -7.80 21.05 -35.37
CA ASP A 130 -8.13 20.55 -36.70
C ASP A 130 -8.96 21.57 -37.50
N THR A 131 -9.67 22.46 -36.79
CA THR A 131 -10.50 23.51 -37.38
C THR A 131 -9.81 24.88 -37.41
N GLU A 132 -9.02 25.19 -36.38
CA GLU A 132 -8.42 26.51 -36.16
C GLU A 132 -6.97 26.32 -35.69
N LYS A 133 -6.01 26.44 -36.62
CA LYS A 133 -4.58 26.42 -36.31
C LYS A 133 -4.17 27.70 -35.57
N PHE A 134 -3.08 27.65 -34.79
CA PHE A 134 -2.59 28.80 -34.04
C PHE A 134 -2.27 30.01 -34.93
N GLU A 135 -1.63 29.80 -36.09
CA GLU A 135 -1.31 30.89 -37.04
C GLU A 135 -2.56 31.58 -37.61
N ASP A 136 -3.65 30.83 -37.75
CA ASP A 136 -4.92 31.35 -38.29
C ASP A 136 -5.76 32.05 -37.21
N THR A 137 -5.55 31.74 -35.92
CA THR A 137 -6.29 32.34 -34.80
C THR A 137 -5.63 33.62 -34.27
N PHE A 138 -4.30 33.66 -34.16
CA PHE A 138 -3.56 34.81 -33.63
C PHE A 138 -2.21 34.99 -34.34
N GLY A 139 -1.82 36.24 -34.58
CA GLY A 139 -0.57 36.60 -35.27
C GLY A 139 -0.79 37.34 -36.60
N SER A 140 0.29 37.54 -37.35
CA SER A 140 0.26 38.32 -38.61
C SER A 140 -0.57 37.68 -39.72
N LYS A 141 -0.73 36.34 -39.69
CA LYS A 141 -1.53 35.56 -40.64
C LYS A 141 -2.95 35.28 -40.15
N ASN A 142 -3.46 36.06 -39.18
CA ASN A 142 -4.77 35.80 -38.59
C ASN A 142 -5.91 35.83 -39.62
N LYS A 143 -6.71 34.76 -39.63
CA LYS A 143 -7.95 34.65 -40.42
C LYS A 143 -9.19 34.79 -39.55
N ARG A 144 -9.07 34.58 -38.23
CA ARG A 144 -10.17 34.73 -37.28
C ARG A 144 -10.51 36.21 -37.06
N LYS A 145 -11.64 36.65 -37.61
CA LYS A 145 -12.14 38.03 -37.45
C LYS A 145 -13.23 38.20 -36.39
N ARG A 146 -13.94 37.12 -36.01
CA ARG A 146 -15.03 37.17 -35.02
C ARG A 146 -14.83 36.11 -33.93
N PRO A 147 -15.16 36.39 -32.66
CA PRO A 147 -15.16 35.39 -31.61
C PRO A 147 -16.37 34.46 -31.72
N LYS A 148 -16.18 33.19 -31.38
CA LYS A 148 -17.28 32.25 -31.14
C LYS A 148 -17.75 32.44 -29.70
N LEU A 149 -18.77 33.28 -29.51
CA LEU A 149 -19.36 33.53 -28.19
C LEU A 149 -20.37 32.43 -27.86
N LEU A 150 -20.43 32.03 -26.58
CA LEU A 150 -21.44 31.11 -26.07
C LEU A 150 -22.73 31.83 -25.64
N ALA A 151 -22.93 33.08 -26.09
CA ALA A 151 -24.05 33.93 -25.73
C ALA A 151 -24.75 34.39 -27.02
N ALA A 152 -26.07 34.28 -27.06
CA ALA A 152 -26.87 34.71 -28.21
C ALA A 152 -27.19 36.21 -28.15
N ASP A 153 -27.50 36.71 -26.94
CA ASP A 153 -27.97 38.07 -26.71
C ASP A 153 -27.10 38.83 -25.70
N TYR A 154 -27.16 40.15 -25.73
CA TYR A 154 -26.40 41.02 -24.82
C TYR A 154 -26.74 40.76 -23.35
N GLU A 155 -28.03 40.57 -23.03
CA GLU A 155 -28.48 40.25 -21.68
C GLU A 155 -27.87 38.93 -21.17
N SER A 156 -27.77 37.91 -22.05
CA SER A 156 -27.16 36.62 -21.71
C SER A 156 -25.64 36.71 -21.49
N LEU A 157 -24.98 37.68 -22.11
CA LEU A 157 -23.56 37.96 -21.90
C LEU A 157 -23.32 38.68 -20.57
N VAL A 158 -24.17 39.66 -20.22
CA VAL A 158 -24.11 40.38 -18.93
C VAL A 158 -24.29 39.42 -17.76
N LYS A 159 -25.31 38.54 -17.81
CA LYS A 159 -25.54 37.52 -16.77
C LYS A 159 -24.34 36.57 -16.59
N LYS A 160 -23.63 36.24 -17.67
CA LYS A 160 -22.40 35.42 -17.60
C LYS A 160 -21.22 36.18 -17.03
N ALA A 161 -21.11 37.48 -17.34
CA ALA A 161 -20.07 38.33 -16.80
C ALA A 161 -20.25 38.51 -15.29
N GLU A 162 -21.47 38.79 -14.83
CA GLU A 162 -21.83 38.87 -13.41
C GLU A 162 -21.51 37.55 -12.69
N GLY A 163 -21.99 36.40 -13.19
CA GLY A 163 -21.66 35.12 -12.57
C GLY A 163 -20.16 34.75 -12.59
N SER A 164 -19.39 35.26 -13.56
CA SER A 164 -17.93 35.10 -13.58
C SER A 164 -17.24 36.02 -12.56
N GLN A 165 -17.77 37.21 -12.35
CA GLN A 165 -17.29 38.16 -11.35
C GLN A 165 -17.56 37.61 -9.95
N ASP A 166 -18.77 37.13 -9.69
CA ASP A 166 -19.14 36.49 -8.42
C ASP A 166 -18.21 35.29 -8.14
N ALA A 167 -17.97 34.45 -9.15
CA ALA A 167 -17.06 33.31 -9.02
C ALA A 167 -15.60 33.72 -8.82
N PHE A 168 -15.18 34.88 -9.32
CA PHE A 168 -13.85 35.43 -9.10
C PHE A 168 -13.72 36.00 -7.67
N GLU A 169 -14.70 36.79 -7.23
CA GLU A 169 -14.74 37.37 -5.89
C GLU A 169 -14.83 36.29 -4.81
N GLN A 170 -15.61 35.24 -5.03
CA GLN A 170 -15.64 34.07 -4.15
C GLN A 170 -14.27 33.39 -4.06
N LYS A 171 -13.56 33.23 -5.17
CA LYS A 171 -12.21 32.62 -5.18
C LYS A 171 -11.15 33.51 -4.51
N LEU A 172 -11.27 34.83 -4.69
CA LEU A 172 -10.39 35.80 -4.06
C LEU A 172 -10.62 35.82 -2.55
N GLY A 173 -11.88 35.76 -2.10
CA GLY A 173 -12.25 35.64 -0.69
C GLY A 173 -11.78 34.34 -0.02
N ASP A 174 -11.82 33.21 -0.75
CA ASP A 174 -11.37 31.90 -0.26
C ASP A 174 -9.83 31.71 -0.29
N SER A 175 -9.10 32.57 -1.02
CA SER A 175 -7.64 32.49 -1.15
C SER A 175 -6.97 33.66 -0.43
N PRO A 176 -6.70 33.56 0.89
CA PRO A 176 -5.99 34.61 1.65
C PRO A 176 -4.48 34.71 1.29
N ALA A 177 -4.09 34.31 0.08
CA ALA A 177 -2.73 33.95 -0.29
C ALA A 177 -2.00 35.03 -1.09
N GLU A 178 -1.98 36.28 -0.62
CA GLU A 178 -0.99 37.29 -1.07
C GLU A 178 -0.47 38.21 0.06
N VAL A 179 -0.60 37.83 1.34
CA VAL A 179 0.00 38.63 2.43
C VAL A 179 1.53 38.42 2.55
N ASN A 180 2.07 37.31 2.03
CA ASN A 180 3.50 36.98 2.18
C ASN A 180 4.44 37.81 1.27
N GLY A 181 3.91 38.74 0.47
CA GLY A 181 4.69 39.57 -0.46
C GLY A 181 5.04 40.98 0.03
N GLU A 182 4.31 41.51 1.02
CA GLU A 182 4.41 42.92 1.41
C GLU A 182 5.48 43.18 2.49
N ASP A 183 5.71 42.23 3.40
CA ASP A 183 6.62 42.43 4.55
C ASP A 183 8.10 42.11 4.25
N GLY A 184 8.42 41.58 3.07
CA GLY A 184 9.78 41.24 2.66
C GLY A 184 10.42 40.05 3.37
N PHE A 185 9.73 39.42 4.32
CA PHE A 185 10.16 38.18 4.98
C PHE A 185 9.88 36.97 4.08
N ARG A 186 10.82 36.02 4.05
CA ARG A 186 10.65 34.73 3.37
C ARG A 186 10.61 33.62 4.40
N ASP A 187 9.73 32.66 4.18
CA ASP A 187 9.69 31.44 4.97
C ASP A 187 11.03 30.70 4.87
N LEU A 188 11.41 30.09 5.99
CA LEU A 188 12.62 29.27 6.08
C LEU A 188 12.56 28.09 5.10
N VAL A 189 13.72 27.76 4.52
CA VAL A 189 13.81 26.63 3.58
C VAL A 189 13.51 25.34 4.32
N ARG A 190 12.51 24.61 3.84
CA ARG A 190 12.15 23.28 4.31
C ARG A 190 13.37 22.36 4.41
N HIS A 191 13.58 21.78 5.58
CA HIS A 191 14.75 20.95 5.81
C HIS A 191 14.68 19.61 5.05
N ASN A 192 15.79 19.18 4.44
CA ASN A 192 15.91 17.95 3.62
C ASN A 192 15.52 16.65 4.38
N MET A 193 15.37 16.69 5.70
CA MET A 193 14.93 15.53 6.47
C MET A 193 13.49 15.12 6.17
N PHE A 194 12.63 16.04 5.76
CA PHE A 194 11.23 15.76 5.41
C PHE A 194 11.08 15.02 4.08
N GLU A 195 12.11 15.07 3.22
CA GLU A 195 12.17 14.30 1.98
C GLU A 195 12.62 12.84 2.20
N LYS A 196 13.03 12.48 3.43
CA LYS A 196 13.42 11.11 3.75
C LYS A 196 12.21 10.18 3.59
N GLY A 197 12.41 9.10 2.86
CA GLY A 197 11.33 8.17 2.46
C GLY A 197 10.84 8.36 1.03
N GLN A 198 11.19 9.49 0.38
CA GLN A 198 10.84 9.79 -1.01
C GLN A 198 12.00 9.54 -2.00
N SER A 199 13.15 9.05 -1.52
CA SER A 199 14.34 8.84 -2.34
C SER A 199 14.11 7.82 -3.46
N LYS A 200 14.60 8.12 -4.68
CA LYS A 200 14.58 7.21 -5.85
C LYS A 200 15.08 5.80 -5.52
N ARG A 201 16.05 5.67 -4.61
CA ARG A 201 16.53 4.35 -4.15
C ARG A 201 15.42 3.54 -3.49
N ILE A 202 14.67 4.15 -2.56
CA ILE A 202 13.62 3.48 -1.80
C ILE A 202 12.47 3.10 -2.75
N TRP A 203 12.11 3.99 -3.66
CA TRP A 203 11.15 3.70 -4.73
C TRP A 203 11.61 2.56 -5.64
N GLY A 204 12.89 2.51 -6.00
CA GLY A 204 13.47 1.40 -6.75
C GLY A 204 13.33 0.06 -6.01
N GLU A 205 13.53 0.05 -4.69
CA GLU A 205 13.30 -1.14 -3.86
C GLU A 205 11.82 -1.51 -3.77
N LEU A 206 10.93 -0.52 -3.63
CA LEU A 206 9.48 -0.71 -3.63
C LEU A 206 9.01 -1.41 -4.90
N TYR A 207 9.38 -0.90 -6.08
CA TYR A 207 8.95 -1.49 -7.34
C TYR A 207 9.52 -2.90 -7.56
N LYS A 208 10.72 -3.21 -7.07
CA LYS A 208 11.26 -4.60 -7.06
C LYS A 208 10.39 -5.53 -6.22
N VAL A 209 9.97 -5.09 -5.03
CA VAL A 209 9.10 -5.85 -4.13
C VAL A 209 7.75 -6.09 -4.80
N ILE A 210 7.15 -5.04 -5.36
CA ILE A 210 5.89 -5.14 -6.11
C ILE A 210 6.06 -6.15 -7.22
N ASP A 211 7.06 -6.00 -8.09
CA ASP A 211 7.29 -6.88 -9.24
C ASP A 211 7.44 -8.35 -8.84
N SER A 212 8.22 -8.60 -7.79
CA SER A 212 8.52 -9.96 -7.33
C SER A 212 7.42 -10.59 -6.47
N SER A 213 6.38 -9.84 -6.10
CA SER A 213 5.28 -10.28 -5.26
C SER A 213 4.06 -10.75 -6.07
N ASP A 214 3.40 -11.79 -5.56
CA ASP A 214 2.12 -12.30 -6.03
C ASP A 214 0.93 -11.70 -5.30
N VAL A 215 1.16 -11.35 -4.03
CA VAL A 215 0.21 -10.72 -3.12
C VAL A 215 0.94 -9.59 -2.43
N VAL A 216 0.32 -8.42 -2.38
CA VAL A 216 0.81 -7.23 -1.71
C VAL A 216 -0.03 -7.00 -0.46
N VAL A 217 0.63 -6.95 0.70
CA VAL A 217 0.01 -6.60 1.98
C VAL A 217 0.44 -5.19 2.33
N GLN A 218 -0.52 -4.26 2.31
CA GLN A 218 -0.30 -2.88 2.71
C GLN A 218 -0.62 -2.73 4.20
N VAL A 219 0.42 -2.48 4.98
CA VAL A 219 0.33 -2.33 6.44
C VAL A 219 0.02 -0.87 6.77
N LEU A 220 -1.06 -0.67 7.52
CA LEU A 220 -1.55 0.63 7.98
C LEU A 220 -1.39 0.73 9.51
N ASP A 221 -1.24 1.95 10.03
CA ASP A 221 -1.30 2.22 11.47
C ASP A 221 -2.76 2.41 11.88
N ALA A 222 -3.25 1.64 12.86
CA ALA A 222 -4.64 1.66 13.29
C ALA A 222 -5.09 3.03 13.86
N ARG A 223 -4.15 3.84 14.35
CA ARG A 223 -4.44 5.18 14.90
C ARG A 223 -4.87 6.18 13.84
N ASP A 224 -4.27 6.09 12.65
CA ASP A 224 -4.63 6.91 11.48
C ASP A 224 -4.45 6.09 10.19
N PRO A 225 -5.44 5.24 9.85
CA PRO A 225 -5.34 4.36 8.71
C PRO A 225 -5.33 5.11 7.37
N GLN A 226 -6.05 6.23 7.27
CA GLN A 226 -6.13 7.00 6.02
C GLN A 226 -4.87 7.84 5.79
N GLY A 227 -4.32 8.47 6.83
CA GLY A 227 -3.07 9.23 6.70
C GLY A 227 -1.85 8.34 6.44
N THR A 228 -1.89 7.07 6.83
CA THR A 228 -0.85 6.05 6.51
C THR A 228 -1.18 5.20 5.29
N ARG A 229 -2.29 5.49 4.59
CA ARG A 229 -2.66 4.85 3.33
C ARG A 229 -1.90 5.46 2.17
N CYS A 230 -1.71 4.66 1.12
CA CYS A 230 -1.08 5.11 -0.10
C CYS A 230 -1.97 4.83 -1.31
N TYR A 231 -2.71 5.85 -1.74
CA TYR A 231 -3.54 5.77 -2.94
C TYR A 231 -2.73 5.67 -4.23
N HIS A 232 -1.51 6.21 -4.26
CA HIS A 232 -0.65 6.14 -5.45
C HIS A 232 -0.28 4.68 -5.79
N LEU A 233 0.06 3.89 -4.77
CA LEU A 233 0.35 2.46 -4.92
C LEU A 233 -0.89 1.69 -5.40
N GLU A 234 -2.04 1.98 -4.80
CA GLU A 234 -3.30 1.31 -5.13
C GLU A 234 -3.71 1.60 -6.58
N LYS A 235 -3.58 2.86 -7.01
CA LYS A 235 -3.80 3.27 -8.41
C LYS A 235 -2.82 2.56 -9.35
N HIS A 236 -1.53 2.54 -9.01
CA HIS A 236 -0.51 1.87 -9.81
C HIS A 236 -0.80 0.36 -9.96
N LEU A 237 -1.21 -0.32 -8.88
CA LEU A 237 -1.56 -1.73 -8.93
C LEU A 237 -2.83 -1.97 -9.78
N ARG A 238 -3.85 -1.11 -9.67
CA ARG A 238 -5.09 -1.20 -10.44
C ARG A 238 -4.87 -0.97 -11.95
N GLU A 239 -3.97 -0.06 -12.31
CA GLU A 239 -3.70 0.30 -13.70
C GLU A 239 -2.72 -0.69 -14.36
N HIS A 240 -1.61 -1.02 -13.69
CA HIS A 240 -0.50 -1.77 -14.30
C HIS A 240 -0.40 -3.25 -13.86
N CYS A 241 -0.91 -3.60 -12.68
CA CYS A 241 -0.68 -4.91 -12.05
C CYS A 241 -1.97 -5.62 -11.58
N LYS A 242 -3.01 -5.67 -12.42
CA LYS A 242 -4.33 -6.26 -12.07
C LYS A 242 -4.25 -7.70 -11.52
N HIS A 243 -3.34 -8.52 -12.04
CA HIS A 243 -3.08 -9.89 -11.60
C HIS A 243 -2.49 -10.04 -10.17
N LYS A 244 -2.15 -8.93 -9.51
CA LYS A 244 -1.64 -8.92 -8.13
C LYS A 244 -2.78 -8.62 -7.17
N HIS A 245 -2.79 -9.33 -6.05
CA HIS A 245 -3.84 -9.15 -5.04
C HIS A 245 -3.35 -8.23 -3.95
N MET A 246 -4.21 -7.31 -3.51
CA MET A 246 -3.91 -6.38 -2.44
C MET A 246 -4.76 -6.67 -1.21
N ILE A 247 -4.15 -6.61 -0.04
CA ILE A 247 -4.78 -6.82 1.27
C ILE A 247 -4.34 -5.68 2.17
N LEU A 248 -5.27 -5.07 2.90
CA LEU A 248 -4.92 -4.10 3.93
C LEU A 248 -4.75 -4.79 5.27
N LEU A 249 -3.71 -4.43 6.01
CA LEU A 249 -3.43 -4.95 7.34
C LEU A 249 -3.38 -3.80 8.33
N LEU A 250 -4.42 -3.65 9.14
CA LEU A 250 -4.52 -2.65 10.19
C LEU A 250 -3.67 -3.14 11.38
N ASN A 251 -2.51 -2.55 11.60
CA ASN A 251 -1.60 -2.94 12.67
C ASN A 251 -1.62 -1.93 13.83
N LYS A 252 -1.16 -2.35 15.02
CA LYS A 252 -1.22 -1.58 16.27
C LYS A 252 -2.63 -1.39 16.83
N CYS A 253 -3.51 -2.37 16.61
CA CYS A 253 -4.88 -2.33 17.13
C CYS A 253 -4.95 -2.27 18.67
N ASP A 254 -3.87 -2.58 19.37
CA ASP A 254 -3.76 -2.46 20.83
C ASP A 254 -3.74 -1.01 21.33
N LEU A 255 -3.35 -0.05 20.47
CA LEU A 255 -3.26 1.37 20.80
C LEU A 255 -4.58 2.11 20.63
N ILE A 256 -5.64 1.46 20.15
CA ILE A 256 -6.93 2.09 19.89
C ILE A 256 -8.07 1.28 20.53
N PRO A 257 -9.22 1.90 20.83
CA PRO A 257 -10.37 1.17 21.33
C PRO A 257 -10.89 0.10 20.36
N ALA A 258 -11.57 -0.92 20.90
CA ALA A 258 -12.06 -2.04 20.12
C ALA A 258 -13.14 -1.62 19.11
N TRP A 259 -14.03 -0.69 19.48
CA TRP A 259 -15.07 -0.16 18.60
C TRP A 259 -14.47 0.59 17.41
N ALA A 260 -13.42 1.39 17.63
CA ALA A 260 -12.74 2.15 16.59
C ALA A 260 -12.08 1.20 15.57
N THR A 261 -11.41 0.13 16.06
CA THR A 261 -10.86 -0.92 15.18
C THR A 261 -11.96 -1.55 14.32
N LYS A 262 -13.12 -1.88 14.92
CA LYS A 262 -14.26 -2.47 14.20
C LYS A 262 -14.83 -1.51 13.15
N GLY A 263 -14.97 -0.23 13.48
CA GLY A 263 -15.43 0.80 12.54
C GLY A 263 -14.50 0.94 11.33
N TRP A 264 -13.18 1.00 11.57
CA TRP A 264 -12.19 1.03 10.49
C TRP A 264 -12.19 -0.24 9.63
N LEU A 265 -12.31 -1.42 10.24
CA LEU A 265 -12.46 -2.67 9.50
C LEU A 265 -13.69 -2.65 8.59
N ARG A 266 -14.84 -2.17 9.06
CA ARG A 266 -16.06 -2.08 8.24
C ARG A 266 -15.88 -1.14 7.06
N THR A 267 -15.30 0.04 7.28
CA THR A 267 -15.10 1.04 6.23
C THR A 267 -14.12 0.56 5.18
N LEU A 268 -12.94 0.08 5.59
CA LEU A 268 -11.90 -0.33 4.64
C LEU A 268 -12.24 -1.64 3.92
N SER A 269 -13.00 -2.55 4.56
CA SER A 269 -13.44 -3.82 3.96
C SER A 269 -14.39 -3.65 2.77
N LYS A 270 -14.96 -2.45 2.57
CA LYS A 270 -15.72 -2.10 1.37
C LYS A 270 -14.80 -2.04 0.14
N GLU A 271 -13.57 -1.57 0.32
CA GLU A 271 -12.61 -1.36 -0.77
C GLU A 271 -11.67 -2.55 -0.99
N TYR A 272 -11.07 -3.06 0.08
CA TYR A 272 -10.10 -4.16 0.02
C TYR A 272 -10.30 -5.12 1.19
N PRO A 273 -9.98 -6.42 1.06
CA PRO A 273 -9.97 -7.32 2.20
C PRO A 273 -9.04 -6.77 3.30
N THR A 274 -9.60 -6.52 4.49
CA THR A 274 -8.85 -5.93 5.60
C THR A 274 -8.82 -6.84 6.82
N LEU A 275 -7.66 -6.88 7.48
CA LEU A 275 -7.44 -7.67 8.68
C LEU A 275 -6.88 -6.78 9.78
N ALA A 276 -7.39 -6.97 11.01
CA ALA A 276 -6.82 -6.34 12.19
C ALA A 276 -5.69 -7.20 12.76
N PHE A 277 -4.62 -6.55 13.20
CA PHE A 277 -3.40 -7.19 13.62
C PHE A 277 -2.75 -6.47 14.80
N HIS A 278 -2.23 -7.27 15.73
CA HIS A 278 -1.31 -6.78 16.76
C HIS A 278 -0.03 -7.60 16.69
N ALA A 279 1.07 -6.93 16.33
CA ALA A 279 2.37 -7.55 16.11
C ALA A 279 3.14 -7.68 17.43
N SER A 280 3.09 -8.88 18.00
CA SER A 280 3.90 -9.29 19.15
C SER A 280 4.28 -10.76 18.99
N ILE A 281 5.51 -11.13 19.33
CA ILE A 281 5.98 -12.52 19.20
C ILE A 281 5.22 -13.45 20.15
N ASN A 282 4.92 -12.97 21.36
CA ASN A 282 4.32 -13.76 22.42
C ASN A 282 2.79 -13.63 22.45
N LYS A 283 2.27 -12.39 22.37
CA LYS A 283 0.83 -12.08 22.49
C LYS A 283 0.30 -11.47 21.19
N SER A 284 0.30 -12.23 20.10
CA SER A 284 -0.18 -11.73 18.79
C SER A 284 -1.69 -11.78 18.64
N PHE A 285 -2.28 -10.85 17.88
CA PHE A 285 -3.66 -10.94 17.38
C PHE A 285 -3.69 -10.91 15.85
N GLY A 286 -4.64 -11.62 15.24
CA GLY A 286 -4.81 -11.67 13.78
C GLY A 286 -3.82 -12.57 13.01
N LYS A 287 -2.80 -13.12 13.68
CA LYS A 287 -1.83 -14.05 13.09
C LYS A 287 -2.47 -15.25 12.38
N GLY A 288 -3.42 -15.92 13.04
CA GLY A 288 -4.12 -17.07 12.46
C GLY A 288 -4.94 -16.70 11.22
N SER A 289 -5.62 -15.56 11.27
CA SER A 289 -6.42 -15.01 10.17
C SER A 289 -5.55 -14.71 8.95
N LEU A 290 -4.46 -13.97 9.13
CA LEU A 290 -3.52 -13.66 8.05
C LEU A 290 -2.90 -14.93 7.45
N LEU A 291 -2.46 -15.88 8.28
CA LEU A 291 -1.93 -17.16 7.78
C LEU A 291 -2.96 -17.95 6.97
N SER A 292 -4.23 -17.94 7.40
CA SER A 292 -5.30 -18.62 6.69
C SER A 292 -5.56 -17.98 5.32
N VAL A 293 -5.63 -16.66 5.25
CA VAL A 293 -5.76 -15.91 3.99
C VAL A 293 -4.58 -16.19 3.04
N LEU A 294 -3.34 -16.13 3.54
CA LEU A 294 -2.15 -16.42 2.72
C LEU A 294 -2.13 -17.87 2.20
N ARG A 295 -2.59 -18.84 3.01
CA ARG A 295 -2.73 -20.24 2.56
C ARG A 295 -3.78 -20.40 1.47
N GLN A 296 -4.87 -19.64 1.53
CA GLN A 296 -5.89 -19.65 0.49
C GLN A 296 -5.35 -19.11 -0.83
N PHE A 297 -4.58 -18.01 -0.81
CA PHE A 297 -3.87 -17.53 -1.99
C PHE A 297 -2.85 -18.56 -2.52
N ALA A 298 -2.14 -19.27 -1.65
CA ALA A 298 -1.24 -20.34 -2.05
C ALA A 298 -1.97 -21.56 -2.67
N ARG A 299 -3.22 -21.79 -2.30
CA ARG A 299 -4.09 -22.82 -2.91
C ARG A 299 -4.63 -22.38 -4.27
N LEU A 300 -5.06 -21.12 -4.38
CA LEU A 300 -5.53 -20.52 -5.63
C LEU A 300 -4.43 -20.52 -6.70
N LYS A 301 -3.21 -20.09 -6.34
CA LYS A 301 -2.02 -20.13 -7.22
C LYS A 301 -1.31 -21.49 -7.12
N SER A 302 -2.04 -22.57 -7.40
CA SER A 302 -1.51 -23.95 -7.38
C SER A 302 -0.60 -24.28 -8.57
N ASP A 303 -0.71 -23.50 -9.64
CA ASP A 303 0.15 -23.55 -10.83
C ASP A 303 1.60 -23.13 -10.52
N LYS A 304 1.78 -22.26 -9.52
CA LYS A 304 3.10 -21.83 -9.05
C LYS A 304 3.63 -22.74 -7.95
N GLN A 305 4.93 -23.05 -8.02
CA GLN A 305 5.63 -23.82 -6.99
C GLN A 305 5.57 -23.12 -5.62
N ALA A 306 5.77 -21.80 -5.61
CA ALA A 306 5.69 -20.95 -4.43
C ALA A 306 5.09 -19.59 -4.77
N ILE A 307 4.51 -18.94 -3.77
CA ILE A 307 4.01 -17.56 -3.83
C ILE A 307 4.90 -16.64 -3.00
N SER A 308 5.01 -15.40 -3.46
CA SER A 308 5.72 -14.33 -2.76
C SER A 308 4.75 -13.27 -2.25
N VAL A 309 4.88 -12.86 -1.00
CA VAL A 309 4.01 -11.88 -0.34
C VAL A 309 4.84 -10.66 0.06
N GLY A 310 4.58 -9.50 -0.55
CA GLY A 310 5.30 -8.26 -0.25
C GLY A 310 4.60 -7.45 0.83
N PHE A 311 5.34 -6.99 1.85
CA PHE A 311 4.82 -6.07 2.87
C PHE A 311 5.24 -4.64 2.54
N ILE A 312 4.26 -3.76 2.32
CA ILE A 312 4.45 -2.36 1.92
C ILE A 312 3.71 -1.45 2.91
N GLY A 313 4.15 -0.20 3.07
CA GLY A 313 3.49 0.78 3.94
C GLY A 313 4.46 1.82 4.49
N TYR A 314 3.92 2.82 5.18
CA TYR A 314 4.69 3.91 5.78
C TYR A 314 5.81 3.42 6.72
N PRO A 315 6.87 4.21 6.96
CA PRO A 315 7.80 3.94 8.05
C PRO A 315 7.07 3.73 9.39
N ASN A 316 7.64 2.93 10.29
CA ASN A 316 7.10 2.72 11.66
C ASN A 316 5.68 2.14 11.81
N VAL A 317 4.98 1.75 10.72
CA VAL A 317 3.69 1.03 10.81
C VAL A 317 3.83 -0.40 11.34
N GLY A 318 5.04 -0.96 11.37
CA GLY A 318 5.33 -2.28 11.95
C GLY A 318 5.45 -3.44 10.95
N LYS A 319 5.78 -3.19 9.68
CA LYS A 319 5.99 -4.22 8.64
C LYS A 319 6.91 -5.38 9.09
N SER A 320 8.12 -5.05 9.53
CA SER A 320 9.11 -6.02 10.01
C SER A 320 8.65 -6.75 11.28
N SER A 321 7.89 -6.09 12.15
CA SER A 321 7.29 -6.70 13.36
C SER A 321 6.20 -7.71 13.02
N VAL A 322 5.38 -7.44 12.01
CA VAL A 322 4.38 -8.39 11.49
C VAL A 322 5.07 -9.65 10.97
N ILE A 323 6.15 -9.51 10.22
CA ILE A 323 6.92 -10.64 9.70
C ILE A 323 7.52 -11.48 10.84
N ASN A 324 8.12 -10.85 11.84
CA ASN A 324 8.65 -11.53 13.03
C ASN A 324 7.54 -12.30 13.79
N THR A 325 6.35 -11.71 13.89
CA THR A 325 5.17 -12.33 14.52
C THR A 325 4.70 -13.56 13.75
N LEU A 326 4.63 -13.47 12.41
CA LEU A 326 4.30 -14.61 11.55
C LEU A 326 5.33 -15.74 11.67
N ARG A 327 6.61 -15.38 11.84
CA ARG A 327 7.73 -16.32 12.00
C ARG A 327 7.94 -16.83 13.42
N THR A 328 7.23 -16.28 14.42
CA THR A 328 7.41 -16.54 15.87
C THR A 328 8.86 -16.41 16.35
N LYS A 329 9.67 -15.59 15.67
CA LYS A 329 11.06 -15.34 16.03
C LYS A 329 11.52 -14.02 15.43
N THR A 330 12.58 -13.44 15.99
CA THR A 330 13.23 -12.24 15.47
C THR A 330 14.04 -12.58 14.21
N VAL A 331 13.51 -12.23 13.04
CA VAL A 331 14.18 -12.39 11.73
C VAL A 331 14.61 -11.04 11.17
N CYS A 332 13.67 -10.10 11.13
CA CYS A 332 13.93 -8.72 10.76
C CYS A 332 14.40 -7.93 11.99
N LYS A 333 15.34 -7.00 11.79
CA LYS A 333 15.67 -5.97 12.78
C LYS A 333 14.49 -5.03 12.93
N VAL A 334 14.16 -4.68 14.18
CA VAL A 334 13.06 -3.78 14.53
C VAL A 334 13.55 -2.75 15.53
N ALA A 335 13.15 -1.49 15.34
CA ALA A 335 13.42 -0.38 16.23
C ALA A 335 12.27 0.63 16.15
N PRO A 336 12.00 1.42 17.20
CA PRO A 336 11.01 2.50 17.17
C PRO A 336 11.49 3.72 16.36
N ILE A 337 12.59 3.60 15.62
CA ILE A 337 13.22 4.66 14.84
C ILE A 337 12.98 4.38 13.36
N PRO A 338 12.56 5.40 12.56
CA PRO A 338 12.37 5.19 11.13
C PRO A 338 13.69 4.90 10.40
N GLY A 339 13.56 4.13 9.32
CA GLY A 339 14.67 3.79 8.42
C GLY A 339 15.57 2.65 8.92
N GLU A 340 15.09 1.79 9.81
CA GLU A 340 15.80 0.57 10.23
C GLU A 340 15.95 -0.41 9.05
N THR A 341 14.85 -0.71 8.36
CA THR A 341 14.85 -1.51 7.14
C THR A 341 15.24 -0.64 5.94
N LYS A 342 16.43 -0.89 5.36
CA LYS A 342 17.00 -0.10 4.25
C LYS A 342 17.00 -0.79 2.89
N VAL A 343 16.87 -2.11 2.87
CA VAL A 343 16.95 -2.96 1.67
C VAL A 343 15.92 -4.06 1.84
N TRP A 344 15.30 -4.46 0.73
CA TRP A 344 14.37 -5.57 0.75
C TRP A 344 15.05 -6.91 1.11
N GLN A 345 14.29 -7.83 1.71
CA GLN A 345 14.81 -9.14 2.10
C GLN A 345 13.76 -10.22 1.94
N TYR A 346 14.19 -11.39 1.45
CA TYR A 346 13.36 -12.59 1.35
C TYR A 346 13.40 -13.41 2.63
N ILE A 347 12.21 -13.71 3.15
CA ILE A 347 12.03 -14.49 4.36
C ILE A 347 11.11 -15.64 4.03
N THR A 348 11.60 -16.86 4.17
CA THR A 348 10.76 -18.04 4.00
C THR A 348 9.73 -18.07 5.13
N LEU A 349 8.48 -18.44 4.89
CA LEU A 349 7.49 -18.71 5.96
C LEU A 349 7.16 -20.21 5.98
N THR A 350 6.81 -20.74 4.82
CA THR A 350 6.66 -22.18 4.56
C THR A 350 7.42 -22.52 3.28
N LYS A 351 7.48 -23.81 2.90
CA LYS A 351 8.10 -24.22 1.63
C LYS A 351 7.43 -23.60 0.39
N ARG A 352 6.18 -23.16 0.49
CA ARG A 352 5.40 -22.56 -0.61
C ARG A 352 5.16 -21.06 -0.47
N ILE A 353 5.45 -20.45 0.68
CA ILE A 353 5.15 -19.03 0.93
C ILE A 353 6.43 -18.31 1.36
N PHE A 354 6.83 -17.33 0.56
CA PHE A 354 7.91 -16.39 0.85
C PHE A 354 7.31 -15.03 1.21
N LEU A 355 7.88 -14.38 2.22
CA LEU A 355 7.56 -13.02 2.64
C LEU A 355 8.70 -12.11 2.17
N ILE A 356 8.37 -10.89 1.76
CA ILE A 356 9.32 -9.87 1.34
C ILE A 356 9.10 -8.65 2.23
N ASP A 357 10.13 -8.28 2.99
CA ASP A 357 10.14 -7.03 3.76
C ASP A 357 10.61 -5.88 2.88
N CYS A 358 9.97 -4.72 2.96
CA CYS A 358 10.30 -3.52 2.16
C CYS A 358 10.65 -2.36 3.09
N PRO A 359 11.60 -1.48 2.71
CA PRO A 359 11.75 -0.19 3.40
C PRO A 359 10.43 0.60 3.41
N GLY A 360 10.25 1.45 4.41
CA GLY A 360 9.10 2.35 4.48
C GLY A 360 9.17 3.41 3.38
N VAL A 361 8.06 3.58 2.66
CA VAL A 361 7.90 4.57 1.59
C VAL A 361 6.94 5.65 2.03
N VAL A 362 7.27 6.88 1.66
CA VAL A 362 6.45 8.06 1.90
C VAL A 362 6.11 8.67 0.56
N TYR A 363 4.85 9.02 0.38
CA TYR A 363 4.32 9.56 -0.85
C TYR A 363 4.22 11.07 -0.71
N GLN A 364 4.40 11.78 -1.82
CA GLN A 364 4.22 13.23 -1.88
C GLN A 364 2.73 13.52 -1.88
N ASN A 365 2.15 13.54 -0.69
CA ASN A 365 0.86 14.16 -0.44
C ASN A 365 1.10 15.62 -0.02
N ASN A 366 0.06 16.46 -0.09
CA ASN A 366 0.08 17.82 0.45
C ASN A 366 0.06 17.82 2.00
N ASP A 367 0.82 16.93 2.61
CA ASP A 367 0.94 16.80 4.05
C ASP A 367 1.82 17.93 4.60
N THR A 368 1.40 18.50 5.73
CA THR A 368 2.18 19.49 6.47
C THR A 368 3.42 18.86 7.09
N GLU A 369 4.40 19.68 7.50
CA GLU A 369 5.61 19.16 8.16
C GLU A 369 5.29 18.45 9.48
N THR A 370 4.36 19.02 10.27
CA THR A 370 3.85 18.43 11.50
C THR A 370 3.27 17.04 11.25
N ASP A 371 2.46 16.86 10.20
CA ASP A 371 1.90 15.55 9.85
C ASP A 371 2.96 14.49 9.56
N ILE A 372 4.03 14.87 8.86
CA ILE A 372 5.13 13.95 8.53
C ILE A 372 5.89 13.53 9.80
N VAL A 373 6.08 14.44 10.76
CA VAL A 373 6.70 14.14 12.07
C VAL A 373 5.80 13.21 12.88
N LEU A 374 4.50 13.52 12.97
CA LEU A 374 3.53 12.76 13.77
C LEU A 374 3.27 11.35 13.22
N LYS A 375 3.32 11.17 11.89
CA LYS A 375 3.29 9.85 11.23
C LYS A 375 4.56 9.02 11.48
N GLY A 376 5.60 9.59 12.08
CA GLY A 376 6.82 8.88 12.46
C GLY A 376 7.76 8.57 11.30
N VAL A 377 7.73 9.40 10.24
CA VAL A 377 8.64 9.28 9.09
C VAL A 377 10.05 9.75 9.45
N VAL A 378 10.12 10.80 10.25
CA VAL A 378 11.35 11.54 10.53
C VAL A 378 11.91 11.14 11.90
N ARG A 379 13.23 11.15 12.01
CA ARG A 379 13.92 10.90 13.29
C ARG A 379 13.86 12.15 14.16
N VAL A 380 13.10 12.06 15.25
CA VAL A 380 12.88 13.14 16.24
C VAL A 380 14.20 13.67 16.82
N SER A 381 15.22 12.82 16.97
CA SER A 381 16.55 13.23 17.47
C SER A 381 17.17 14.39 16.68
N ASN A 382 16.94 14.41 15.36
CA ASN A 382 17.55 15.34 14.43
C ASN A 382 16.68 16.59 14.18
N LEU A 383 15.52 16.69 14.83
CA LEU A 383 14.59 17.79 14.65
C LEU A 383 15.09 19.00 15.44
N GLN A 384 15.25 20.14 14.78
CA GLN A 384 15.75 21.39 15.37
C GLN A 384 14.63 22.22 15.99
N ASP A 385 13.40 22.11 15.49
CA ASP A 385 12.24 22.90 15.93
C ASP A 385 11.15 21.97 16.49
N ALA A 386 11.53 21.15 17.46
CA ALA A 386 10.67 20.10 17.99
C ALA A 386 9.48 20.65 18.81
N SER A 387 9.61 21.86 19.35
CA SER A 387 8.56 22.55 20.12
C SER A 387 7.38 22.98 19.24
N GLU A 388 7.63 23.41 18.00
CA GLU A 388 6.59 23.93 17.09
C GLU A 388 5.52 22.89 16.72
N HIS A 389 5.87 21.60 16.79
CA HIS A 389 4.95 20.53 16.45
C HIS A 389 4.07 20.09 17.63
N ILE A 390 4.31 20.60 18.84
CA ILE A 390 3.62 20.17 20.05
C ILE A 390 2.18 20.70 20.10
N GLY A 391 1.94 21.92 19.60
CA GLY A 391 0.58 22.47 19.51
C GLY A 391 -0.39 21.53 18.80
N GLU A 392 0.05 20.87 17.71
CA GLU A 392 -0.78 19.91 16.99
C GLU A 392 -1.00 18.59 17.76
N VAL A 393 -0.01 18.14 18.56
CA VAL A 393 -0.17 16.99 19.46
C VAL A 393 -1.24 17.27 20.51
N LEU A 394 -1.18 18.46 21.13
CA LEU A 394 -2.13 18.88 22.16
C LEU A 394 -3.55 19.03 21.61
N LYS A 395 -3.71 19.45 20.35
CA LYS A 395 -5.01 19.51 19.66
C LYS A 395 -5.60 18.12 19.39
N ARG A 396 -4.75 17.15 19.06
CA ARG A 396 -5.17 15.79 18.69
C ARG A 396 -5.51 14.90 19.88
N VAL A 397 -4.89 15.14 21.03
CA VAL A 397 -5.05 14.28 22.22
C VAL A 397 -6.03 14.93 23.19
N LYS A 398 -6.92 14.11 23.77
CA LYS A 398 -7.81 14.60 24.82
C LYS A 398 -7.01 15.05 26.04
N LYS A 399 -7.40 16.18 26.65
CA LYS A 399 -6.72 16.79 27.81
C LYS A 399 -6.54 15.78 28.96
N GLU A 400 -7.56 14.95 29.23
CA GLU A 400 -7.53 13.92 30.28
C GLU A 400 -6.35 12.95 30.16
N HIS A 401 -6.02 12.52 28.94
CA HIS A 401 -4.91 11.58 28.72
C HIS A 401 -3.55 12.24 28.95
N LEU A 402 -3.41 13.52 28.60
CA LEU A 402 -2.19 14.29 28.83
C LEU A 402 -1.99 14.57 30.33
N GLN A 403 -3.07 14.93 31.04
CA GLN A 403 -3.07 15.09 32.50
C GLN A 403 -2.63 13.80 33.19
N ARG A 404 -3.14 12.63 32.76
CA ARG A 404 -2.74 11.33 33.32
C ARG A 404 -1.28 11.00 33.02
N ALA A 405 -0.81 11.26 31.80
CA ALA A 405 0.53 10.90 31.36
C ALA A 405 1.63 11.79 31.98
N TYR A 406 1.36 13.08 32.12
CA TYR A 406 2.34 14.09 32.52
C TYR A 406 2.05 14.76 33.87
N LYS A 407 0.92 14.45 34.53
CA LYS A 407 0.52 15.02 35.84
C LYS A 407 0.43 16.55 35.87
N ILE A 408 0.20 17.17 34.72
CA ILE A 408 -0.03 18.62 34.56
C ILE A 408 -1.54 18.82 34.49
N GLN A 409 -2.12 19.62 35.37
CA GLN A 409 -3.58 19.79 35.44
C GLN A 409 -4.13 20.73 34.37
N GLU A 410 -3.57 21.93 34.26
CA GLU A 410 -4.02 22.95 33.31
C GLU A 410 -2.84 23.66 32.66
N TRP A 411 -3.04 24.06 31.42
CA TRP A 411 -2.09 24.84 30.63
C TRP A 411 -2.89 25.76 29.71
N GLU A 412 -2.38 26.96 29.49
CA GLU A 412 -3.00 27.95 28.61
C GLU A 412 -2.53 27.77 27.16
N ASP A 413 -1.22 27.66 26.99
CA ASP A 413 -0.55 27.59 25.69
C ASP A 413 0.34 26.35 25.58
N ASP A 414 0.76 26.01 24.36
CA ASP A 414 1.69 24.90 24.12
C ASP A 414 3.06 25.13 24.78
N ASN A 415 3.52 26.39 24.79
CA ASN A 415 4.73 26.80 25.48
C ASN A 415 4.61 26.67 27.00
N ASP A 416 3.47 27.06 27.59
CA ASP A 416 3.22 26.92 29.03
C ASP A 416 3.24 25.43 29.44
N PHE A 417 2.58 24.57 28.66
CA PHE A 417 2.63 23.12 28.87
C PHE A 417 4.07 22.59 28.88
N LEU A 418 4.90 23.02 27.91
CA LEU A 418 6.31 22.61 27.83
C LEU A 418 7.13 23.13 29.01
N VAL A 419 6.93 24.37 29.44
CA VAL A 419 7.64 24.96 30.60
C VAL A 419 7.29 24.19 31.88
N GLN A 420 6.01 23.91 32.12
CA GLN A 420 5.57 23.13 33.27
C GLN A 420 6.16 21.71 33.24
N LEU A 421 6.17 21.07 32.07
CA LEU A 421 6.78 19.75 31.90
C LEU A 421 8.29 19.77 32.18
N CYS A 422 9.02 20.79 31.73
CA CYS A 422 10.45 20.93 31.97
C CYS A 422 10.75 21.08 33.47
N LYS A 423 9.98 21.91 34.18
CA LYS A 423 10.11 22.11 35.63
C LYS A 423 9.86 20.81 36.40
N MET A 424 8.82 20.07 36.03
CA MET A 424 8.49 18.80 36.68
C MET A 424 9.53 17.69 36.37
N SER A 425 10.02 17.63 35.13
CA SER A 425 10.96 16.59 34.68
C SER A 425 12.43 16.90 34.97
N GLY A 426 12.73 18.11 35.49
CA GLY A 426 14.09 18.58 35.76
C GLY A 426 14.93 18.81 34.50
N LYS A 427 14.29 19.02 33.34
CA LYS A 427 14.97 19.29 32.06
C LYS A 427 15.20 20.79 31.90
N LEU A 428 16.18 21.28 32.65
CA LEU A 428 16.58 22.69 32.66
C LEU A 428 18.01 22.84 32.11
N LEU A 429 18.25 23.91 31.37
CA LEU A 429 19.56 24.35 30.94
C LEU A 429 20.31 25.03 32.10
N LYS A 430 21.58 25.36 31.85
CA LYS A 430 22.38 26.15 32.79
C LYS A 430 21.67 27.48 33.05
N GLY A 431 21.56 27.87 34.32
CA GLY A 431 20.83 29.07 34.73
C GLY A 431 19.35 28.85 35.05
N GLY A 432 18.85 27.60 34.97
CA GLY A 432 17.47 27.27 35.34
C GLY A 432 16.44 27.52 34.24
N GLU A 433 16.89 27.82 33.03
CA GLU A 433 16.03 28.01 31.85
C GLU A 433 15.42 26.68 31.38
N PRO A 434 14.10 26.60 31.11
CA PRO A 434 13.46 25.39 30.59
C PRO A 434 13.98 24.95 29.21
N ASP A 435 14.34 23.66 29.06
CA ASP A 435 14.74 23.10 27.76
C ASP A 435 13.51 22.61 26.96
N LEU A 436 12.83 23.55 26.30
CA LEU A 436 11.63 23.28 25.48
C LEU A 436 11.92 22.27 24.35
N MET A 437 13.13 22.28 23.83
CA MET A 437 13.56 21.43 22.72
C MET A 437 13.65 19.96 23.14
N THR A 438 14.30 19.69 24.27
CA THR A 438 14.37 18.33 24.81
C THR A 438 13.00 17.84 25.26
N ALA A 439 12.19 18.69 25.89
CA ALA A 439 10.82 18.34 26.27
C ALA A 439 9.94 18.01 25.04
N GLY A 440 10.01 18.81 23.98
CA GLY A 440 9.32 18.54 22.72
C GLY A 440 9.73 17.20 22.11
N LYS A 441 11.04 16.89 22.07
CA LYS A 441 11.54 15.58 21.61
C LYS A 441 11.04 14.43 22.48
N MET A 442 10.96 14.61 23.79
CA MET A 442 10.42 13.61 24.71
C MET A 442 8.96 13.30 24.41
N ILE A 443 8.12 14.33 24.25
CA ILE A 443 6.70 14.17 23.91
C ILE A 443 6.54 13.48 22.54
N LEU A 444 7.28 13.91 21.52
CA LEU A 444 7.23 13.30 20.19
C LEU A 444 7.65 11.83 20.20
N HIS A 445 8.62 11.45 21.05
CA HIS A 445 8.97 10.04 21.24
C HIS A 445 7.87 9.25 21.95
N ASP A 446 7.24 9.82 22.97
CA ASP A 446 6.12 9.21 23.68
C ASP A 446 4.90 9.03 22.75
N TRP A 447 4.64 9.99 21.87
CA TRP A 447 3.65 9.92 20.78
C TRP A 447 3.93 8.76 19.81
N GLN A 448 5.15 8.68 19.28
CA GLN A 448 5.51 7.64 18.32
C GLN A 448 5.48 6.23 18.92
N ARG A 449 5.81 6.11 20.22
CA ARG A 449 5.76 4.85 20.97
C ARG A 449 4.35 4.44 21.39
N GLY A 450 3.38 5.36 21.31
CA GLY A 450 2.00 5.11 21.73
C GLY A 450 1.79 5.14 23.24
N LYS A 451 2.66 5.84 23.98
CA LYS A 451 2.46 6.10 25.43
C LYS A 451 1.35 7.13 25.63
N ILE A 452 1.24 8.10 24.72
CA ILE A 452 0.12 9.02 24.63
C ILE A 452 -0.94 8.37 23.73
N PRO A 453 -2.14 8.08 24.24
CA PRO A 453 -3.21 7.50 23.43
C PRO A 453 -3.77 8.53 22.46
N PHE A 454 -3.90 8.14 21.19
CA PHE A 454 -4.49 8.95 20.13
C PHE A 454 -5.05 8.04 19.04
N PHE A 455 -6.21 8.39 18.51
CA PHE A 455 -6.79 7.77 17.32
C PHE A 455 -7.70 8.74 16.58
N VAL A 456 -7.77 8.58 15.26
CA VAL A 456 -8.75 9.25 14.41
C VAL A 456 -10.02 8.40 14.39
N PRO A 457 -11.20 8.96 14.73
CA PRO A 457 -12.44 8.21 14.70
C PRO A 457 -12.77 7.78 13.25
N PRO A 458 -13.30 6.56 13.05
CA PRO A 458 -13.77 6.13 11.74
C PRO A 458 -14.92 7.03 11.27
N PRO A 459 -15.11 7.21 9.95
CA PRO A 459 -16.23 7.99 9.43
C PRO A 459 -17.55 7.38 9.90
N LYS A 460 -18.43 8.22 10.47
CA LYS A 460 -19.78 7.84 10.88
C LYS A 460 -20.52 7.34 9.64
N GLN A 461 -21.05 6.13 9.71
CA GLN A 461 -21.94 5.62 8.67
C GLN A 461 -23.35 6.07 9.05
N GLU A 462 -24.08 6.71 8.14
CA GLU A 462 -25.51 6.89 8.33
C GLU A 462 -26.15 5.50 8.43
N GLU A 463 -26.86 5.24 9.54
CA GLU A 463 -27.49 3.94 9.82
C GLU A 463 -28.64 3.59 8.86
N ASN A 464 -28.94 4.45 7.87
CA ASN A 464 -30.04 4.27 6.91
C ASN A 464 -29.74 3.35 5.73
N SER A 465 -28.74 2.48 5.83
CA SER A 465 -28.71 1.30 4.98
C SER A 465 -28.57 0.04 5.83
N SER A 466 -29.71 -0.56 6.15
CA SER A 466 -29.86 -2.01 6.36
C SER A 466 -29.49 -2.83 5.11
N ALA A 467 -28.46 -2.40 4.38
CA ALA A 467 -27.72 -3.28 3.52
C ALA A 467 -26.89 -4.16 4.46
N GLU A 468 -27.39 -5.35 4.74
CA GLU A 468 -26.50 -6.48 5.02
C GLU A 468 -25.25 -6.32 4.13
N PRO A 469 -24.03 -6.51 4.66
CA PRO A 469 -22.84 -6.50 3.81
C PRO A 469 -23.14 -7.39 2.61
N ALA A 470 -22.80 -6.95 1.39
CA ALA A 470 -23.08 -7.60 0.10
C ALA A 470 -22.56 -9.06 -0.02
N LEU A 471 -23.06 -9.91 0.87
CA LEU A 471 -22.78 -11.30 1.18
C LEU A 471 -24.07 -12.11 1.05
N ALA A 472 -25.24 -11.46 1.12
CA ALA A 472 -26.55 -12.09 0.97
C ALA A 472 -26.97 -12.33 -0.50
N MET A 473 -26.31 -11.72 -1.49
CA MET A 473 -26.51 -12.06 -2.91
C MET A 473 -25.56 -13.14 -3.43
N LEU A 474 -25.14 -14.06 -2.57
CA LEU A 474 -24.72 -15.39 -3.03
C LEU A 474 -25.97 -16.26 -3.16
N ASN A 475 -26.78 -15.97 -4.19
CA ASN A 475 -27.90 -16.83 -4.55
C ASN A 475 -27.40 -18.27 -4.71
N ARG A 476 -28.10 -19.17 -4.01
CA ARG A 476 -28.21 -20.59 -4.34
C ARG A 476 -28.65 -20.64 -5.79
N ASP A 477 -27.71 -20.93 -6.69
CA ASP A 477 -27.89 -21.66 -7.95
C ASP A 477 -26.77 -21.28 -8.93
N ALA A 478 -25.67 -22.01 -8.85
CA ALA A 478 -24.75 -22.21 -9.98
C ALA A 478 -23.96 -23.50 -9.75
N VAL A 479 -24.40 -24.55 -10.43
CA VAL A 479 -23.65 -25.80 -10.59
C VAL A 479 -22.43 -25.51 -11.46
N ALA A 480 -21.25 -25.39 -10.87
CA ALA A 480 -19.95 -25.65 -11.51
C ALA A 480 -18.81 -25.70 -10.48
N ASP A 481 -18.05 -26.79 -10.50
CA ASP A 481 -16.84 -27.08 -9.70
C ASP A 481 -15.93 -25.89 -9.43
N SER A 482 -15.37 -25.80 -8.21
CA SER A 482 -13.92 -25.73 -7.95
C SER A 482 -13.58 -25.16 -6.56
N ASN A 483 -12.41 -25.53 -6.02
CA ASN A 483 -11.81 -25.07 -4.77
C ASN A 483 -11.68 -23.53 -4.59
N GLU A 484 -12.07 -22.75 -5.60
CA GLU A 484 -11.85 -21.33 -5.79
C GLU A 484 -12.93 -20.48 -5.09
N ALA A 485 -14.21 -20.75 -5.36
CA ALA A 485 -15.33 -20.10 -4.65
C ALA A 485 -15.28 -20.41 -3.14
N ALA A 486 -14.85 -21.62 -2.79
CA ALA A 486 -14.65 -22.03 -1.40
C ALA A 486 -13.48 -21.29 -0.72
N ALA A 487 -12.42 -20.92 -1.46
CA ALA A 487 -11.35 -20.10 -0.90
C ALA A 487 -11.87 -18.68 -0.64
N LEU A 488 -12.53 -18.06 -1.60
CA LEU A 488 -13.00 -16.68 -1.44
C LEU A 488 -14.05 -16.53 -0.34
N LYS A 489 -15.01 -17.47 -0.26
CA LYS A 489 -15.96 -17.55 0.86
C LYS A 489 -15.26 -17.71 2.21
N ALA A 490 -14.12 -18.41 2.24
CA ALA A 490 -13.32 -18.55 3.44
C ALA A 490 -12.52 -17.28 3.79
N ILE A 491 -11.99 -16.51 2.82
CA ILE A 491 -11.42 -15.18 3.09
C ILE A 491 -12.49 -14.27 3.68
N ALA A 492 -13.66 -14.19 3.04
CA ALA A 492 -14.76 -13.34 3.48
C ALA A 492 -15.22 -13.73 4.89
N SER A 493 -15.41 -15.03 5.17
CA SER A 493 -15.79 -15.50 6.50
C SER A 493 -14.72 -15.20 7.57
N ILE A 494 -13.43 -15.26 7.22
CA ILE A 494 -12.34 -14.89 8.14
C ILE A 494 -12.40 -13.40 8.47
N VAL A 495 -12.58 -12.54 7.46
CA VAL A 495 -12.70 -11.09 7.65
C VAL A 495 -13.91 -10.78 8.53
N SER A 496 -15.09 -11.34 8.21
CA SER A 496 -16.31 -11.18 9.02
C SER A 496 -16.14 -11.71 10.45
N SER A 497 -15.46 -12.86 10.63
CA SER A 497 -15.19 -13.41 11.97
C SER A 497 -14.28 -12.51 12.79
N GLN A 498 -13.35 -11.79 12.16
CA GLN A 498 -12.49 -10.82 12.86
C GLN A 498 -13.27 -9.57 13.28
N GLN A 499 -14.29 -9.16 12.52
CA GLN A 499 -15.14 -8.04 12.90
C GLN A 499 -15.98 -8.34 14.15
N GLN A 500 -16.31 -9.61 14.38
CA GLN A 500 -17.08 -10.06 15.55
C GLN A 500 -16.23 -10.34 16.78
N LYS A 501 -14.94 -10.68 16.60
CA LYS A 501 -14.02 -10.97 17.71
C LYS A 501 -13.72 -9.73 18.56
N THR A 502 -13.49 -9.96 19.85
CA THR A 502 -12.91 -8.96 20.75
C THR A 502 -11.47 -8.69 20.33
N VAL A 503 -11.21 -7.46 19.88
CA VAL A 503 -9.87 -6.98 19.55
C VAL A 503 -9.16 -6.65 20.86
N PRO A 504 -7.89 -7.06 21.07
CA PRO A 504 -7.16 -6.70 22.26
C PRO A 504 -6.92 -5.19 22.31
N VAL A 505 -7.23 -4.59 23.45
CA VAL A 505 -7.00 -3.17 23.76
C VAL A 505 -6.13 -3.11 25.02
N GLN A 506 -5.26 -2.11 25.16
CA GLN A 506 -4.58 -1.86 26.42
C GLN A 506 -5.55 -1.21 27.42
N PRO A 507 -5.83 -1.84 28.57
CA PRO A 507 -6.88 -1.38 29.49
C PRO A 507 -6.58 -0.02 30.13
N ASP A 508 -5.31 0.36 30.26
CA ASP A 508 -4.91 1.58 31.00
C ASP A 508 -4.97 2.86 30.14
N LEU A 509 -5.14 2.73 28.82
CA LEU A 509 -5.05 3.85 27.87
C LEU A 509 -6.34 4.67 27.77
N TYR A 510 -7.51 4.03 27.91
CA TYR A 510 -8.82 4.63 27.64
C TYR A 510 -9.77 4.44 28.82
N ASN A 511 -10.74 5.32 28.99
CA ASN A 511 -11.77 5.17 30.02
C ASN A 511 -12.80 4.10 29.60
N GLU A 512 -13.54 3.50 30.55
CA GLU A 512 -14.54 2.46 30.24
C GLU A 512 -15.58 2.91 29.20
N ASN A 513 -16.06 4.16 29.29
CA ASN A 513 -16.98 4.74 28.31
C ASN A 513 -16.35 4.78 26.90
N GLU A 514 -15.08 5.14 26.78
CA GLU A 514 -14.37 5.20 25.49
C GLU A 514 -14.04 3.81 24.93
N MET A 515 -14.03 2.78 25.76
CA MET A 515 -13.88 1.39 25.32
C MET A 515 -15.18 0.83 24.74
N HIS A 516 -16.33 1.33 25.22
CA HIS A 516 -17.65 0.79 24.93
C HIS A 516 -18.50 1.64 23.98
N ASP A 517 -18.26 2.95 23.88
CA ASP A 517 -19.17 3.86 23.16
C ASP A 517 -19.17 3.62 21.65
N ALA A 518 -20.34 3.20 21.17
CA ALA A 518 -20.82 3.42 19.82
C ALA A 518 -21.59 4.76 19.71
N ASP A 519 -22.03 5.35 20.83
CA ASP A 519 -22.96 6.50 20.85
C ASP A 519 -22.69 7.47 22.02
N SER A 520 -21.59 8.23 21.98
CA SER A 520 -21.57 9.52 22.67
C SER A 520 -20.59 10.48 21.99
N VAL A 521 -21.13 11.55 21.40
CA VAL A 521 -20.38 12.78 21.22
C VAL A 521 -20.86 13.70 22.33
N PRO A 522 -19.96 14.33 23.12
CA PRO A 522 -20.39 15.40 23.99
C PRO A 522 -20.98 16.50 23.10
N SER A 523 -22.27 16.76 23.26
CA SER A 523 -22.91 17.99 22.78
C SER A 523 -22.00 19.16 23.15
N LYS A 524 -21.65 19.99 22.16
CA LYS A 524 -21.08 21.31 22.46
C LYS A 524 -22.02 21.98 23.48
N PRO A 525 -21.53 22.51 24.60
CA PRO A 525 -22.34 23.46 25.34
C PRO A 525 -22.53 24.68 24.43
N ASP A 526 -23.79 25.01 24.16
CA ASP A 526 -24.14 26.26 23.52
C ASP A 526 -23.54 27.42 24.34
N GLN A 527 -22.73 28.23 23.68
CA GLN A 527 -22.44 29.61 24.05
C GLN A 527 -22.70 30.48 22.84
#